data_AF-A0A430R4S4-F1
#
_entry.id   AF-A0A430R4S4-F1
#
_cell.length_a   1.000
_cell.length_b   1.000
_cell.length_c   1.000
_cell.angle_alpha   90.00
_cell.angle_beta   90.00
_cell.angle_gamma   90.00
#
_symmetry.space_group_name_H-M   'P 1'
#
loop_
_entity.id
_entity.type
_entity.pdbx_description
1 polymer ?
#
loop_
_entity_poly.entity_id
_entity_poly.type
_entity_poly.pdbx_seq_one_letter_code
_entity_poly.pdbx_strand_id
1 'polypeptide(L)'
;PIPPPPRPPEDLRTQLRHLKAEEARLLAAKKRHEEAFRRYLTETARYEERLKAYQEALAERTRLEEELAQRLEELRDLEGKMAERKRLETRLAELRAQAQGALREAERLRRLLEAGSDLHEGPRKVRKLPGVLGVVADLVQPEAGLELALEVALGPRLQWVLTQDEEAAKAAIALLKREGGRATFLPLTLLSPPPPPSPPPVPGLLGPAFRLARLRQSGLPEEKILLALLGDTLIFADLDAALAYRRASGRERVVTLEGEVLERLGALSGGRLKGGGETLLLRRRLGDLETEQEQLAREIKALEEALASFLPHRRLEEARAQVGALQARLRSPLP
;
A
#
# COMPACT_ATOMS: atom_id res chain seq x y z
N PRO A 1 -107.38 -20.55 76.35
CA PRO A 1 -105.91 -20.71 76.16
C PRO A 1 -105.15 -19.86 77.18
N ILE A 2 -104.47 -20.50 78.14
CA ILE A 2 -103.80 -19.80 79.24
C ILE A 2 -102.64 -18.98 78.65
N PRO A 3 -102.58 -17.64 78.85
CA PRO A 3 -101.41 -16.86 78.44
C PRO A 3 -100.22 -17.26 79.32
N PRO A 4 -98.98 -17.25 78.79
CA PRO A 4 -97.80 -17.41 79.65
C PRO A 4 -97.81 -16.32 80.72
N PRO A 5 -97.39 -16.60 81.96
CA PRO A 5 -97.41 -15.62 83.04
C PRO A 5 -96.59 -14.38 82.65
N PRO A 6 -96.98 -13.18 83.10
CA PRO A 6 -96.19 -11.97 82.84
C PRO A 6 -94.79 -12.17 83.42
N ARG A 7 -93.77 -12.16 82.55
CA ARG A 7 -92.37 -12.31 82.99
C ARG A 7 -92.07 -11.23 84.04
N PRO A 8 -91.40 -11.58 85.16
CA PRO A 8 -91.12 -10.61 86.20
C PRO A 8 -90.30 -9.44 85.63
N PRO A 9 -90.48 -8.20 86.13
CA PRO A 9 -89.79 -7.02 85.60
C PRO A 9 -88.25 -7.11 85.68
N GLU A 10 -87.71 -8.01 86.50
CA GLU A 10 -86.28 -8.33 86.53
C GLU A 10 -85.80 -9.13 85.31
N ASP A 11 -86.63 -10.04 84.78
CA ASP A 11 -86.33 -10.83 83.58
C ASP A 11 -86.20 -9.94 82.35
N LEU A 12 -87.16 -9.01 82.18
CA LEU A 12 -87.16 -8.03 81.10
C LEU A 12 -85.98 -7.04 81.20
N ARG A 13 -85.61 -6.63 82.42
CA ARG A 13 -84.40 -5.81 82.66
C ARG A 13 -83.12 -6.58 82.33
N THR A 14 -83.08 -7.88 82.60
CA THR A 14 -81.93 -8.74 82.31
C THR A 14 -81.79 -9.01 80.82
N GLN A 15 -82.90 -9.27 80.11
CA GLN A 15 -82.95 -9.35 78.64
C GLN A 15 -82.52 -8.03 77.99
N LEU A 16 -82.99 -6.87 78.49
CA LEU A 16 -82.56 -5.56 77.98
C LEU A 16 -81.07 -5.28 78.21
N ARG A 17 -80.50 -5.73 79.35
CA ARG A 17 -79.05 -5.66 79.60
C ARG A 17 -78.26 -6.58 78.65
N HIS A 18 -78.75 -7.79 78.39
CA HIS A 18 -78.13 -8.70 77.42
C HIS A 18 -78.13 -8.11 76.01
N LEU A 19 -79.28 -7.64 75.53
CA LEU A 19 -79.41 -7.01 74.21
C LEU A 19 -78.52 -5.76 74.06
N LYS A 20 -78.41 -4.91 75.09
CA LYS A 20 -77.48 -3.76 75.06
C LYS A 20 -76.01 -4.18 75.06
N ALA A 21 -75.65 -5.26 75.77
CA ALA A 21 -74.29 -5.80 75.74
C ALA A 21 -73.96 -6.46 74.39
N GLU A 22 -74.95 -7.07 73.74
CA GLU A 22 -74.87 -7.69 72.42
C GLU A 22 -74.78 -6.62 71.31
N GLU A 23 -75.61 -5.58 71.36
CA GLU A 23 -75.53 -4.38 70.52
C GLU A 23 -74.15 -3.71 70.65
N ALA A 24 -73.64 -3.51 71.87
CA ALA A 24 -72.31 -2.95 72.10
C ALA A 24 -71.19 -3.85 71.55
N ARG A 25 -71.32 -5.18 71.64
CA ARG A 25 -70.39 -6.15 71.03
C ARG A 25 -70.44 -6.08 69.50
N LEU A 26 -71.63 -6.00 68.90
CA LEU A 26 -71.80 -5.91 67.45
C LEU A 26 -71.27 -4.57 66.90
N LEU A 27 -71.49 -3.45 67.61
CA LEU A 27 -70.91 -2.15 67.26
C LEU A 27 -69.38 -2.16 67.37
N ALA A 28 -68.82 -2.78 68.41
CA ALA A 28 -67.37 -2.94 68.55
C ALA A 28 -66.78 -3.85 67.46
N ALA A 29 -67.47 -4.93 67.07
CA ALA A 29 -67.07 -5.79 65.97
C ALA A 29 -67.14 -5.06 64.62
N LYS A 30 -68.24 -4.35 64.34
CA LYS A 30 -68.39 -3.50 63.15
C LYS A 30 -67.24 -2.49 63.04
N LYS A 31 -66.94 -1.76 64.11
CA LYS A 31 -65.84 -0.78 64.13
C LYS A 31 -64.48 -1.44 63.85
N ARG A 32 -64.20 -2.62 64.42
CA ARG A 32 -62.97 -3.39 64.12
C ARG A 32 -62.90 -3.82 62.65
N HIS A 33 -64.02 -4.25 62.07
CA HIS A 33 -64.08 -4.59 60.64
C HIS A 33 -63.91 -3.36 59.73
N GLU A 34 -64.49 -2.21 60.09
CA GLU A 34 -64.28 -0.93 59.38
C GLU A 34 -62.82 -0.46 59.46
N GLU A 35 -62.18 -0.59 60.62
CA GLU A 35 -60.75 -0.28 60.80
C GLU A 35 -59.85 -1.25 60.01
N ALA A 36 -60.16 -2.56 60.01
CA ALA A 36 -59.44 -3.56 59.24
C ALA A 36 -59.62 -3.34 57.72
N PHE A 37 -60.83 -3.03 57.28
CA PHE A 37 -61.13 -2.73 55.87
C PHE A 37 -60.43 -1.44 55.41
N ARG A 38 -60.39 -0.40 56.24
CA ARG A 38 -59.59 0.81 55.96
C ARG A 38 -58.10 0.51 55.85
N ARG A 39 -57.53 -0.33 56.72
CA ARG A 39 -56.12 -0.76 56.62
C ARG A 39 -55.87 -1.52 55.32
N TYR A 40 -56.73 -2.48 55.00
CA TYR A 40 -56.67 -3.23 53.74
C TYR A 40 -56.70 -2.31 52.52
N LEU A 41 -57.64 -1.33 52.47
CA LEU A 41 -57.70 -0.34 51.39
C LEU A 41 -56.41 0.51 51.29
N THR A 42 -55.80 0.91 52.42
CA THR A 42 -54.52 1.64 52.38
C THR A 42 -53.34 0.77 51.98
N GLU A 43 -53.37 -0.53 52.26
CA GLU A 43 -52.34 -1.48 51.82
C GLU A 43 -52.49 -1.79 50.32
N THR A 44 -53.70 -2.04 49.82
CA THR A 44 -53.95 -2.27 48.39
C THR A 44 -53.56 -1.05 47.56
N ALA A 45 -53.90 0.16 47.98
CA ALA A 45 -53.47 1.39 47.30
C ALA A 45 -51.94 1.52 47.23
N ARG A 46 -51.23 1.19 48.32
CA ARG A 46 -49.74 1.16 48.34
C ARG A 46 -49.17 0.06 47.43
N TYR A 47 -49.81 -1.10 47.33
CA TYR A 47 -49.39 -2.15 46.40
C TYR A 47 -49.62 -1.74 44.93
N GLU A 48 -50.73 -1.06 44.63
CA GLU A 48 -51.02 -0.52 43.30
C GLU A 48 -50.02 0.57 42.89
N GLU A 49 -49.70 1.52 43.79
CA GLU A 49 -48.66 2.53 43.58
C GLU A 49 -47.29 1.90 43.32
N ARG A 50 -46.88 0.91 44.13
CA ARG A 50 -45.61 0.20 43.95
C ARG A 50 -45.58 -0.62 42.66
N LEU A 51 -46.68 -1.29 42.31
CA LEU A 51 -46.79 -2.06 41.07
C LEU A 51 -46.66 -1.14 39.84
N LYS A 52 -47.30 0.04 39.88
CA LYS A 52 -47.20 1.03 38.82
C LYS A 52 -45.76 1.58 38.69
N ALA A 53 -45.13 1.97 39.80
CA ALA A 53 -43.74 2.43 39.80
C ALA A 53 -42.78 1.35 39.27
N TYR A 54 -43.01 0.08 39.61
CA TYR A 54 -42.22 -1.05 39.11
C TYR A 54 -42.43 -1.30 37.60
N GLN A 55 -43.66 -1.15 37.10
CA GLN A 55 -43.97 -1.23 35.66
C GLN A 55 -43.33 -0.09 34.87
N GLU A 56 -43.37 1.14 35.39
CA GLU A 56 -42.72 2.31 34.77
C GLU A 56 -41.19 2.15 34.74
N ALA A 57 -40.58 1.71 35.84
CA ALA A 57 -39.14 1.44 35.92
C ALA A 57 -38.70 0.26 35.03
N LEU A 58 -39.53 -0.78 34.88
CA LEU A 58 -39.28 -1.87 33.94
C LEU A 58 -39.33 -1.37 32.48
N ALA A 59 -40.29 -0.51 32.15
CA ALA A 59 -40.40 0.05 30.80
C ALA A 59 -39.25 1.03 30.47
N GLU A 60 -38.76 1.84 31.43
CA GLU A 60 -37.53 2.61 31.25
C GLU A 60 -36.33 1.70 31.03
N ARG A 61 -36.21 0.63 31.83
CA ARG A 61 -35.12 -0.34 31.72
C ARG A 61 -35.09 -1.01 30.34
N THR A 62 -36.21 -1.48 29.81
CA THR A 62 -36.26 -2.09 28.46
C THR A 62 -35.80 -1.11 27.38
N ARG A 63 -36.22 0.15 27.44
CA ARG A 63 -35.75 1.20 26.51
C ARG A 63 -34.25 1.46 26.61
N LEU A 64 -33.70 1.46 27.83
CA LEU A 64 -32.26 1.61 28.05
C LEU A 64 -31.46 0.39 27.56
N GLU A 65 -32.02 -0.82 27.65
CA GLU A 65 -31.43 -2.05 27.10
C GLU A 65 -31.43 -2.03 25.56
N GLU A 66 -32.50 -1.55 24.92
CA GLU A 66 -32.59 -1.31 23.47
C GLU A 66 -31.60 -0.24 22.99
N GLU A 67 -31.52 0.91 23.68
CA GLU A 67 -30.57 1.98 23.35
C GLU A 67 -29.11 1.49 23.51
N LEU A 68 -28.82 0.74 24.57
CA LEU A 68 -27.49 0.15 24.78
C LEU A 68 -27.12 -0.83 23.65
N ALA A 69 -28.06 -1.65 23.17
CA ALA A 69 -27.80 -2.57 22.06
C ALA A 69 -27.40 -1.82 20.78
N GLN A 70 -28.13 -0.76 20.42
CA GLN A 70 -27.82 0.10 19.27
C GLN A 70 -26.44 0.78 19.41
N ARG A 71 -26.15 1.35 20.58
CA ARG A 71 -24.85 2.00 20.84
C ARG A 71 -23.67 1.03 20.85
N LEU A 72 -23.88 -0.23 21.24
CA LEU A 72 -22.85 -1.29 21.17
C LEU A 72 -22.55 -1.69 19.72
N GLU A 73 -23.56 -1.72 18.84
CA GLU A 73 -23.38 -1.97 17.42
C GLU A 73 -22.61 -0.82 16.73
N GLU A 74 -23.03 0.43 16.96
CA GLU A 74 -22.31 1.62 16.49
C GLU A 74 -20.85 1.66 16.98
N LEU A 75 -20.61 1.34 18.26
CA LEU A 75 -19.27 1.28 18.83
C LEU A 75 -18.40 0.23 18.13
N ARG A 76 -18.94 -0.98 17.91
CA ARG A 76 -18.22 -2.07 17.22
C ARG A 76 -17.82 -1.67 15.80
N ASP A 77 -18.71 -0.99 15.09
CA ASP A 77 -18.47 -0.46 13.75
C ASP A 77 -17.36 0.61 13.72
N LEU A 78 -17.37 1.52 14.70
CA LEU A 78 -16.33 2.53 14.86
C LEU A 78 -14.98 1.91 15.23
N GLU A 79 -14.95 0.89 16.10
CA GLU A 79 -13.73 0.15 16.45
C GLU A 79 -13.17 -0.60 15.24
N GLY A 80 -14.02 -1.21 14.41
CA GLY A 80 -13.62 -1.83 13.14
C GLY A 80 -12.95 -0.83 12.19
N LYS A 81 -13.61 0.31 11.93
CA LYS A 81 -13.07 1.40 11.09
C LYS A 81 -11.77 1.98 11.65
N MET A 82 -11.64 2.07 12.97
CA MET A 82 -10.40 2.55 13.61
C MET A 82 -9.26 1.54 13.56
N ALA A 83 -9.55 0.23 13.64
CA ALA A 83 -8.56 -0.83 13.44
C ALA A 83 -8.08 -0.87 11.98
N GLU A 84 -8.98 -0.69 11.01
CA GLU A 84 -8.64 -0.55 9.59
C GLU A 84 -7.76 0.69 9.33
N ARG A 85 -8.18 1.87 9.81
CA ARG A 85 -7.39 3.11 9.75
C ARG A 85 -5.96 2.89 10.24
N LYS A 86 -5.79 2.24 11.41
CA LYS A 86 -4.46 1.96 11.98
C LYS A 86 -3.63 1.03 11.10
N ARG A 87 -4.23 0.05 10.41
CA ARG A 87 -3.52 -0.80 9.44
C ARG A 87 -3.04 0.00 8.24
N LEU A 88 -3.88 0.89 7.71
CA LEU A 88 -3.53 1.77 6.60
C LEU A 88 -2.44 2.80 7.00
N GLU A 89 -2.49 3.34 8.22
CA GLU A 89 -1.44 4.23 8.77
C GLU A 89 -0.09 3.50 8.90
N THR A 90 -0.07 2.25 9.38
CA THR A 90 1.15 1.42 9.39
C THR A 90 1.67 1.18 7.97
N ARG A 91 0.79 0.81 7.02
CA ARG A 91 1.18 0.57 5.63
C ARG A 91 1.73 1.81 4.94
N LEU A 92 1.14 2.99 5.20
CA LEU A 92 1.64 4.27 4.72
C LEU A 92 3.04 4.58 5.27
N ALA A 93 3.32 4.25 6.54
CA ALA A 93 4.64 4.41 7.13
C ALA A 93 5.68 3.48 6.48
N GLU A 94 5.33 2.22 6.21
CA GLU A 94 6.17 1.25 5.47
C GLU A 94 6.53 1.78 4.07
N LEU A 95 5.53 2.18 3.28
CA LEU A 95 5.74 2.67 1.91
C LEU A 95 6.58 3.96 1.88
N ARG A 96 6.36 4.87 2.83
CA ARG A 96 7.20 6.08 2.98
C ARG A 96 8.66 5.72 3.31
N ALA A 97 8.90 4.70 4.14
CA ALA A 97 10.25 4.23 4.42
C ALA A 97 10.91 3.57 3.19
N GLN A 98 10.16 2.79 2.42
CA GLN A 98 10.61 2.21 1.15
C GLN A 98 10.96 3.31 0.13
N ALA A 99 10.08 4.30 -0.06
CA ALA A 99 10.31 5.42 -0.97
C ALA A 99 11.55 6.25 -0.59
N GLN A 100 11.81 6.46 0.71
CA GLN A 100 13.05 7.09 1.18
C GLN A 100 14.29 6.22 0.93
N GLY A 101 14.17 4.90 1.05
CA GLY A 101 15.24 3.96 0.71
C GLY A 101 15.60 4.01 -0.77
N ALA A 102 14.59 3.88 -1.64
CA ALA A 102 14.74 3.99 -3.09
C ALA A 102 15.33 5.35 -3.52
N LEU A 103 14.88 6.46 -2.89
CA LEU A 103 15.44 7.80 -3.15
C LEU A 103 16.93 7.91 -2.83
N ARG A 104 17.36 7.42 -1.66
CA ARG A 104 18.77 7.47 -1.26
C ARG A 104 19.66 6.67 -2.21
N GLU A 105 19.19 5.51 -2.66
CA GLU A 105 19.92 4.68 -3.61
C GLU A 105 19.93 5.30 -5.03
N ALA A 106 18.81 5.83 -5.50
CA ALA A 106 18.73 6.55 -6.77
C ALA A 106 19.66 7.78 -6.78
N GLU A 107 19.69 8.57 -5.71
CA GLU A 107 20.63 9.69 -5.56
C GLU A 107 22.09 9.22 -5.55
N ARG A 108 22.40 8.11 -4.86
CA ARG A 108 23.76 7.53 -4.81
C ARG A 108 24.23 7.13 -6.21
N LEU A 109 23.39 6.41 -6.96
CA LEU A 109 23.69 5.98 -8.32
C LEU A 109 23.74 7.17 -9.30
N ARG A 110 22.80 8.12 -9.20
CA ARG A 110 22.80 9.33 -10.04
C ARG A 110 24.08 10.14 -9.85
N ARG A 111 24.53 10.37 -8.61
CA ARG A 111 25.80 11.08 -8.34
C ARG A 111 27.03 10.36 -8.93
N LEU A 112 27.06 9.02 -8.87
CA LEU A 112 28.14 8.21 -9.46
C LEU A 112 28.17 8.36 -10.99
N LEU A 113 27.01 8.27 -11.64
CA LEU A 113 26.88 8.38 -13.10
C LEU A 113 27.01 9.82 -13.63
N GLU A 114 26.67 10.83 -12.82
CA GLU A 114 26.91 12.24 -13.12
C GLU A 114 28.38 12.64 -12.99
N ALA A 115 29.11 12.06 -12.04
CA ALA A 115 30.56 12.21 -11.95
C ALA A 115 31.28 11.57 -13.16
N GLY A 116 30.62 10.67 -13.89
CA GLY A 116 31.18 9.98 -15.05
C GLY A 116 32.45 9.22 -14.67
N SER A 117 32.45 8.53 -13.52
CA SER A 117 33.57 7.69 -13.07
C SER A 117 33.78 6.46 -13.95
N ASP A 118 32.70 6.03 -14.62
CA ASP A 118 32.62 4.99 -15.64
C ASP A 118 32.96 5.50 -17.06
N LEU A 119 33.13 6.82 -17.22
CA LEU A 119 33.43 7.44 -18.51
C LEU A 119 34.91 7.82 -18.62
N HIS A 120 35.48 7.59 -19.81
CA HIS A 120 36.79 8.13 -20.15
C HIS A 120 36.78 9.66 -20.12
N GLU A 121 37.96 10.26 -19.90
CA GLU A 121 38.12 11.71 -19.74
C GLU A 121 37.51 12.53 -20.91
N GLY A 122 37.73 12.08 -22.15
CA GLY A 122 37.24 12.75 -23.35
C GLY A 122 35.71 12.82 -23.41
N PRO A 123 34.99 11.67 -23.46
CA PRO A 123 33.54 11.61 -23.41
C PRO A 123 32.94 12.40 -22.23
N ARG A 124 33.54 12.29 -21.03
CA ARG A 124 33.10 13.03 -19.84
C ARG A 124 33.18 14.55 -20.02
N LYS A 125 34.27 15.09 -20.58
CA LYS A 125 34.43 16.53 -20.84
C LYS A 125 33.41 17.06 -21.86
N VAL A 126 33.13 16.30 -22.92
CA VAL A 126 32.29 16.78 -24.04
C VAL A 126 30.79 16.50 -23.89
N ARG A 127 30.38 15.64 -22.95
CA ARG A 127 28.98 15.18 -22.73
C ARG A 127 27.92 16.29 -22.63
N LYS A 128 28.30 17.53 -22.25
CA LYS A 128 27.38 18.67 -22.08
C LYS A 128 27.55 19.78 -23.13
N LEU A 129 28.29 19.55 -24.22
CA LEU A 129 28.48 20.55 -25.27
C LEU A 129 27.25 20.67 -26.19
N PRO A 130 26.97 21.87 -26.75
CA PRO A 130 25.96 22.03 -27.79
C PRO A 130 26.20 21.07 -28.97
N GLY A 131 25.12 20.46 -29.48
CA GLY A 131 25.17 19.50 -30.58
C GLY A 131 25.65 18.08 -30.19
N VAL A 132 26.12 17.86 -28.96
CA VAL A 132 26.32 16.51 -28.41
C VAL A 132 24.97 16.00 -27.91
N LEU A 133 24.58 14.81 -28.38
CA LEU A 133 23.32 14.15 -28.00
C LEU A 133 23.49 13.28 -26.76
N GLY A 134 24.67 12.69 -26.57
CA GLY A 134 25.02 11.93 -25.37
C GLY A 134 26.20 10.98 -25.61
N VAL A 135 26.64 10.32 -24.54
CA VAL A 135 27.57 9.19 -24.63
C VAL A 135 26.75 7.91 -24.80
N VAL A 136 27.22 6.94 -25.60
CA VAL A 136 26.49 5.69 -25.87
C VAL A 136 26.08 4.97 -24.57
N ALA A 137 26.94 4.98 -23.55
CA ALA A 137 26.62 4.49 -22.20
C ALA A 137 25.32 5.09 -21.62
N ASP A 138 25.11 6.39 -21.79
CA ASP A 138 23.95 7.12 -21.27
C ASP A 138 22.70 6.96 -22.15
N LEU A 139 22.88 6.61 -23.44
CA LEU A 139 21.80 6.54 -24.43
C LEU A 139 21.21 5.14 -24.59
N VAL A 140 22.02 4.08 -24.52
CA VAL A 140 21.58 2.70 -24.74
C VAL A 140 20.96 2.12 -23.47
N GLN A 141 19.78 1.52 -23.62
CA GLN A 141 19.11 0.76 -22.58
C GLN A 141 19.02 -0.71 -23.01
N PRO A 142 19.65 -1.64 -22.27
CA PRO A 142 19.49 -3.08 -22.52
C PRO A 142 18.10 -3.56 -22.10
N GLU A 143 17.60 -4.61 -22.75
CA GLU A 143 16.49 -5.41 -22.22
C GLU A 143 16.94 -6.21 -20.98
N ALA A 144 15.96 -6.69 -20.20
CA ALA A 144 16.23 -7.27 -18.88
C ALA A 144 17.00 -8.60 -18.96
N GLY A 145 18.13 -8.69 -18.25
CA GLY A 145 19.00 -9.87 -18.24
C GLY A 145 20.06 -9.86 -19.34
N LEU A 146 20.11 -8.82 -20.18
CA LEU A 146 21.05 -8.68 -21.29
C LEU A 146 22.12 -7.60 -21.04
N GLU A 147 22.20 -7.03 -19.84
CA GLU A 147 23.08 -5.90 -19.52
C GLU A 147 24.56 -6.23 -19.78
N LEU A 148 25.04 -7.36 -19.28
CA LEU A 148 26.41 -7.81 -19.46
C LEU A 148 26.69 -8.14 -20.95
N ALA A 149 25.80 -8.88 -21.58
CA ALA A 149 25.92 -9.26 -23.00
C ALA A 149 25.99 -8.02 -23.91
N LEU A 150 25.17 -7.00 -23.66
CA LEU A 150 25.14 -5.78 -24.46
C LEU A 150 26.29 -4.82 -24.11
N GLU A 151 26.74 -4.77 -22.86
CA GLU A 151 27.93 -4.01 -22.47
C GLU A 151 29.18 -4.58 -23.14
N VAL A 152 29.33 -5.91 -23.17
CA VAL A 152 30.40 -6.61 -23.88
C VAL A 152 30.25 -6.53 -25.41
N ALA A 153 29.01 -6.53 -25.92
CA ALA A 153 28.76 -6.34 -27.35
C ALA A 153 29.18 -4.94 -27.82
N LEU A 154 28.91 -3.90 -27.03
CA LEU A 154 29.38 -2.53 -27.29
C LEU A 154 30.90 -2.41 -27.07
N GLY A 155 31.42 -2.94 -25.96
CA GLY A 155 32.82 -2.80 -25.56
C GLY A 155 33.27 -1.33 -25.60
N PRO A 156 34.36 -0.99 -26.31
CA PRO A 156 34.80 0.41 -26.47
C PRO A 156 33.76 1.36 -27.10
N ARG A 157 32.74 0.85 -27.81
CA ARG A 157 31.67 1.67 -28.41
C ARG A 157 30.78 2.32 -27.35
N LEU A 158 30.73 1.75 -26.14
CA LEU A 158 30.02 2.31 -24.99
C LEU A 158 30.51 3.73 -24.64
N GLN A 159 31.78 4.04 -24.92
CA GLN A 159 32.42 5.32 -24.66
C GLN A 159 32.33 6.30 -25.84
N TRP A 160 31.63 5.96 -26.92
CA TRP A 160 31.49 6.84 -28.09
C TRP A 160 30.46 7.95 -27.82
N VAL A 161 30.62 9.08 -28.48
CA VAL A 161 29.80 10.29 -28.29
C VAL A 161 28.94 10.51 -29.53
N LEU A 162 27.63 10.44 -29.38
CA LEU A 162 26.67 10.72 -30.45
C LEU A 162 26.54 12.24 -30.63
N THR A 163 26.63 12.74 -31.87
CA THR A 163 26.48 14.16 -32.20
C THR A 163 25.41 14.36 -33.28
N GLN A 164 24.79 15.54 -33.29
CA GLN A 164 23.80 15.92 -34.32
C GLN A 164 24.43 15.86 -35.72
N ASP A 165 25.61 16.44 -35.86
CA ASP A 165 26.35 16.57 -37.12
C ASP A 165 27.88 16.55 -36.90
N GLU A 166 28.61 16.76 -37.99
CA GLU A 166 30.06 16.86 -38.05
C GLU A 166 30.62 18.14 -37.41
N GLU A 167 29.88 19.24 -37.40
CA GLU A 167 30.34 20.51 -36.83
C GLU A 167 30.35 20.46 -35.31
N ALA A 168 29.32 19.87 -34.69
CA ALA A 168 29.30 19.54 -33.27
C ALA A 168 30.46 18.62 -32.88
N ALA A 169 30.77 17.60 -33.70
CA ALA A 169 31.91 16.73 -33.48
C ALA A 169 33.26 17.47 -33.61
N LYS A 170 33.43 18.32 -34.63
CA LYS A 170 34.63 19.16 -34.81
C LYS A 170 34.84 20.11 -33.63
N ALA A 171 33.79 20.76 -33.14
CA ALA A 171 33.86 21.65 -31.97
C ALA A 171 34.30 20.88 -30.71
N ALA A 172 33.72 19.72 -30.46
CA ALA A 172 34.11 18.85 -29.34
C ALA A 172 35.56 18.34 -29.46
N ILE A 173 36.02 17.98 -30.67
CA ILE A 173 37.42 17.61 -30.95
C ILE A 173 38.36 18.80 -30.70
N ALA A 174 37.98 20.02 -31.11
CA ALA A 174 38.77 21.23 -30.89
C ALA A 174 38.93 21.55 -29.40
N LEU A 175 37.89 21.33 -28.59
CA LEU A 175 37.97 21.44 -27.12
C LEU A 175 38.97 20.43 -26.55
N LEU A 176 38.83 19.14 -26.89
CA LEU A 176 39.71 18.08 -26.39
C LEU A 176 41.18 18.27 -26.81
N LYS A 177 41.45 18.86 -27.98
CA LYS A 177 42.80 19.25 -28.40
C LYS A 177 43.40 20.37 -27.54
N ARG A 178 42.58 21.28 -27.00
CA ARG A 178 43.02 22.38 -26.13
C ARG A 178 43.14 21.99 -24.67
N GLU A 179 42.22 21.15 -24.17
CA GLU A 179 42.07 20.84 -22.74
C GLU A 179 42.55 19.43 -22.37
N GLY A 180 43.01 18.65 -23.34
CA GLY A 180 43.41 17.25 -23.19
C GLY A 180 42.24 16.27 -23.20
N GLY A 181 42.51 15.05 -23.67
CA GLY A 181 41.55 13.94 -23.72
C GLY A 181 41.34 13.42 -25.14
N ARG A 182 40.65 12.28 -25.25
CA ARG A 182 40.32 11.62 -26.52
C ARG A 182 38.94 10.97 -26.44
N ALA A 183 38.15 11.13 -27.50
CA ALA A 183 36.84 10.52 -27.66
C ALA A 183 36.67 10.09 -29.13
N THR A 184 35.78 9.13 -29.36
CA THR A 184 35.27 8.79 -30.70
C THR A 184 33.88 9.39 -30.85
N PHE A 185 33.63 10.07 -31.98
CA PHE A 185 32.36 10.75 -32.24
C PHE A 185 31.58 10.03 -33.34
N LEU A 186 30.25 10.07 -33.22
CA LEU A 186 29.32 9.41 -34.13
C LEU A 186 28.24 10.44 -34.59
N PRO A 187 28.51 11.21 -35.66
CA PRO A 187 27.52 12.13 -36.23
C PRO A 187 26.32 11.39 -36.85
N LEU A 188 25.09 11.82 -36.56
CA LEU A 188 23.88 11.22 -37.14
C LEU A 188 23.85 11.32 -38.67
N THR A 189 24.35 12.44 -39.20
CA THR A 189 24.54 12.74 -40.63
C THR A 189 25.40 11.70 -41.33
N LEU A 190 26.50 11.26 -40.69
CA LEU A 190 27.46 10.29 -41.24
C LEU A 190 27.15 8.83 -40.91
N LEU A 191 26.09 8.54 -40.15
CA LEU A 191 25.73 7.14 -39.83
C LEU A 191 25.50 6.33 -41.12
N SER A 192 26.33 5.29 -41.29
CA SER A 192 26.21 4.29 -42.35
C SER A 192 26.31 2.90 -41.71
N PRO A 193 25.20 2.36 -41.17
CA PRO A 193 25.21 1.06 -40.53
C PRO A 193 25.48 -0.08 -41.54
N PRO A 194 26.05 -1.21 -41.09
CA PRO A 194 26.10 -2.42 -41.90
C PRO A 194 24.69 -2.96 -42.17
N PRO A 195 24.50 -3.79 -43.22
CA PRO A 195 23.25 -4.52 -43.39
C PRO A 195 22.97 -5.40 -42.15
N PRO A 196 21.70 -5.52 -41.71
CA PRO A 196 21.36 -6.29 -40.53
C PRO A 196 21.70 -7.79 -40.74
N PRO A 197 22.27 -8.47 -39.73
CA PRO A 197 22.52 -9.90 -39.82
C PRO A 197 21.18 -10.64 -39.78
N SER A 198 21.03 -11.62 -40.67
CA SER A 198 19.84 -12.47 -40.78
C SER A 198 20.22 -13.94 -40.58
N PRO A 199 20.70 -14.33 -39.39
CA PRO A 199 21.04 -15.71 -39.10
C PRO A 199 19.78 -16.60 -39.19
N PRO A 200 19.92 -17.87 -39.60
CA PRO A 200 18.84 -18.84 -39.45
C PRO A 200 18.52 -19.06 -37.96
N PRO A 201 17.29 -19.44 -37.60
CA PRO A 201 16.97 -19.89 -36.25
C PRO A 201 17.85 -21.10 -35.88
N VAL A 202 18.66 -20.97 -34.82
CA VAL A 202 19.53 -22.03 -34.31
C VAL A 202 19.39 -22.12 -32.78
N PRO A 203 19.62 -23.31 -32.18
CA PRO A 203 19.59 -23.46 -30.72
C PRO A 203 20.51 -22.46 -30.02
N GLY A 204 20.02 -21.85 -28.93
CA GLY A 204 20.75 -20.89 -28.10
C GLY A 204 20.89 -19.48 -28.69
N LEU A 205 20.52 -19.20 -29.94
CA LEU A 205 20.49 -17.84 -30.47
C LEU A 205 19.31 -17.05 -29.89
N LEU A 206 19.58 -15.95 -29.18
CA LEU A 206 18.57 -14.99 -28.73
C LEU A 206 18.23 -13.97 -29.82
N GLY A 207 19.23 -13.58 -30.63
CA GLY A 207 19.03 -12.78 -31.84
C GLY A 207 20.11 -11.73 -32.07
N PRO A 208 19.93 -10.85 -33.08
CA PRO A 208 20.83 -9.72 -33.31
C PRO A 208 20.82 -8.72 -32.15
N ALA A 209 22.00 -8.32 -31.67
CA ALA A 209 22.14 -7.45 -30.50
C ALA A 209 21.40 -6.10 -30.64
N PHE A 210 21.33 -5.54 -31.85
CA PHE A 210 20.62 -4.29 -32.13
C PHE A 210 19.10 -4.36 -31.89
N ARG A 211 18.49 -5.55 -31.90
CA ARG A 211 17.05 -5.74 -31.64
C ARG A 211 16.70 -5.88 -30.16
N LEU A 212 17.70 -6.19 -29.35
CA LEU A 212 17.61 -6.51 -27.92
C LEU A 212 17.96 -5.30 -27.02
N ALA A 213 18.07 -4.12 -27.62
CA ALA A 213 18.40 -2.85 -26.99
C ALA A 213 17.42 -1.77 -27.46
N ARG A 214 17.30 -0.70 -26.67
CA ARG A 214 16.52 0.51 -26.96
C ARG A 214 17.39 1.75 -26.74
N LEU A 215 16.94 2.90 -27.24
CA LEU A 215 17.45 4.20 -26.82
C LEU A 215 16.55 4.83 -25.75
N ARG A 216 17.16 5.42 -24.72
CA ARG A 216 16.43 6.18 -23.69
C ARG A 216 15.78 7.46 -24.23
N GLN A 217 16.33 8.02 -25.31
CA GLN A 217 15.88 9.28 -25.88
C GLN A 217 15.00 9.04 -27.11
N SER A 218 13.74 9.49 -27.04
CA SER A 218 12.81 9.51 -28.16
C SER A 218 13.20 10.54 -29.23
N GLY A 219 12.78 10.30 -30.48
CA GLY A 219 13.03 11.20 -31.61
C GLY A 219 14.39 11.03 -32.30
N LEU A 220 15.26 10.16 -31.80
CA LEU A 220 16.46 9.71 -32.50
C LEU A 220 16.15 8.57 -33.48
N PRO A 221 16.92 8.39 -34.57
CA PRO A 221 16.78 7.25 -35.47
C PRO A 221 17.32 5.96 -34.83
N GLU A 222 16.56 5.40 -33.87
CA GLU A 222 16.95 4.25 -33.01
C GLU A 222 17.59 3.11 -33.81
N GLU A 223 16.87 2.54 -34.78
CA GLU A 223 17.36 1.39 -35.53
C GLU A 223 18.69 1.68 -36.27
N LYS A 224 18.85 2.89 -36.83
CA LYS A 224 20.08 3.30 -37.53
C LYS A 224 21.26 3.40 -36.56
N ILE A 225 21.04 3.91 -35.36
CA ILE A 225 22.05 4.05 -34.29
C ILE A 225 22.41 2.67 -33.74
N LEU A 226 21.42 1.85 -33.37
CA LEU A 226 21.65 0.53 -32.80
C LEU A 226 22.32 -0.41 -33.83
N LEU A 227 21.95 -0.35 -35.12
CA LEU A 227 22.67 -1.11 -36.16
C LEU A 227 24.13 -0.67 -36.32
N ALA A 228 24.44 0.63 -36.20
CA ALA A 228 25.82 1.10 -36.27
C ALA A 228 26.65 0.69 -35.04
N LEU A 229 26.02 0.53 -33.88
CA LEU A 229 26.68 0.16 -32.62
C LEU A 229 26.76 -1.36 -32.38
N LEU A 230 25.76 -2.12 -32.84
CA LEU A 230 25.53 -3.53 -32.47
C LEU A 230 25.19 -4.44 -33.66
N GLY A 231 25.05 -3.91 -34.88
CA GLY A 231 24.64 -4.67 -36.07
C GLY A 231 25.66 -5.70 -36.57
N ASP A 232 26.85 -5.79 -35.98
CA ASP A 232 27.83 -6.84 -36.30
C ASP A 232 27.73 -8.08 -35.41
N THR A 233 26.91 -8.03 -34.35
CA THR A 233 26.93 -8.94 -33.20
C THR A 233 25.61 -9.67 -32.98
N LEU A 234 25.67 -10.98 -32.76
CA LEU A 234 24.56 -11.83 -32.31
C LEU A 234 24.70 -12.16 -30.82
N ILE A 235 23.58 -12.22 -30.10
CA ILE A 235 23.53 -12.66 -28.70
C ILE A 235 23.09 -14.12 -28.62
N PHE A 236 23.84 -14.92 -27.88
CA PHE A 236 23.55 -16.32 -27.56
C PHE A 236 23.30 -16.51 -26.06
N ALA A 237 22.61 -17.58 -25.69
CA ALA A 237 22.42 -17.98 -24.30
C ALA A 237 23.76 -18.35 -23.64
N ASP A 238 24.53 -19.22 -24.28
CA ASP A 238 25.74 -19.85 -23.74
C ASP A 238 26.84 -20.04 -24.81
N LEU A 239 28.06 -20.33 -24.34
CA LEU A 239 29.24 -20.49 -25.18
C LEU A 239 29.20 -21.75 -26.05
N ASP A 240 28.62 -22.86 -25.57
CA ASP A 240 28.58 -24.11 -26.33
C ASP A 240 27.68 -24.00 -27.57
N ALA A 241 26.52 -23.36 -27.42
CA ALA A 241 25.63 -23.00 -28.53
C ALA A 241 26.31 -22.05 -29.53
N ALA A 242 27.02 -21.03 -29.04
CA ALA A 242 27.80 -20.11 -29.87
C ALA A 242 28.90 -20.84 -30.68
N LEU A 243 29.60 -21.78 -30.05
CA LEU A 243 30.63 -22.59 -30.70
C LEU A 243 30.03 -23.62 -31.68
N ALA A 244 28.87 -24.20 -31.38
CA ALA A 244 28.14 -25.08 -32.31
C ALA A 244 27.74 -24.32 -33.59
N TYR A 245 27.17 -23.12 -33.43
CA TYR A 245 26.83 -22.23 -34.55
C TYR A 245 28.05 -21.85 -35.41
N ARG A 246 29.18 -21.49 -34.76
CA ARG A 246 30.45 -21.20 -35.44
C ARG A 246 30.99 -22.39 -36.24
N ARG A 247 30.90 -23.62 -35.70
CA ARG A 247 31.36 -24.85 -36.38
C ARG A 247 30.47 -25.23 -37.57
N ALA A 248 29.16 -24.98 -37.48
CA ALA A 248 28.22 -25.30 -38.55
C ALA A 248 28.44 -24.41 -39.79
N SER A 249 28.46 -23.09 -39.62
CA SER A 249 28.74 -22.13 -40.71
C SER A 249 28.90 -20.67 -40.28
N GLY A 250 28.43 -20.27 -39.10
CA GLY A 250 28.29 -18.87 -38.68
C GLY A 250 29.60 -18.07 -38.75
N ARG A 251 29.53 -16.82 -39.23
CA ARG A 251 30.70 -15.92 -39.46
C ARG A 251 30.62 -14.59 -38.72
N GLU A 252 29.46 -14.31 -38.13
CA GLU A 252 29.11 -13.15 -37.34
C GLU A 252 29.92 -13.09 -36.03
N ARG A 253 29.99 -11.92 -35.39
CA ARG A 253 30.54 -11.80 -34.03
C ARG A 253 29.47 -12.29 -33.05
N VAL A 254 29.86 -13.05 -32.02
CA VAL A 254 28.92 -13.60 -31.05
C VAL A 254 29.30 -13.19 -29.63
N VAL A 255 28.29 -12.79 -28.85
CA VAL A 255 28.37 -12.54 -27.41
C VAL A 255 27.34 -13.42 -26.67
N THR A 256 27.72 -14.01 -25.55
CA THR A 256 26.86 -14.82 -24.67
C THR A 256 26.21 -13.96 -23.57
N LEU A 257 25.28 -14.54 -22.79
CA LEU A 257 24.77 -13.89 -21.58
C LEU A 257 25.86 -13.66 -20.51
N GLU A 258 26.86 -14.53 -20.44
CA GLU A 258 27.98 -14.45 -19.47
C GLU A 258 29.18 -13.60 -19.97
N GLY A 259 29.19 -13.18 -21.25
CA GLY A 259 30.11 -12.18 -21.76
C GLY A 259 31.29 -12.67 -22.61
N GLU A 260 31.22 -13.84 -23.27
CA GLU A 260 32.16 -14.23 -24.35
C GLU A 260 31.52 -13.95 -25.73
N VAL A 261 32.14 -13.30 -26.71
CA VAL A 261 33.58 -13.07 -26.91
C VAL A 261 34.13 -13.85 -28.08
N LEU A 262 33.28 -14.42 -28.94
CA LEU A 262 33.69 -15.13 -30.14
C LEU A 262 33.67 -14.20 -31.37
N GLU A 263 34.83 -13.64 -31.69
CA GLU A 263 35.04 -12.74 -32.82
C GLU A 263 34.91 -13.44 -34.18
N ARG A 264 34.65 -12.65 -35.24
CA ARG A 264 34.50 -13.15 -36.62
C ARG A 264 35.70 -13.95 -37.13
N LEU A 265 36.90 -13.58 -36.67
CA LEU A 265 38.17 -14.25 -36.99
C LEU A 265 38.41 -15.53 -36.17
N GLY A 266 37.49 -15.92 -35.29
CA GLY A 266 37.62 -17.10 -34.43
C GLY A 266 38.38 -16.87 -33.12
N ALA A 267 38.83 -15.65 -32.84
CA ALA A 267 39.38 -15.31 -31.52
C ALA A 267 38.28 -15.42 -30.46
N LEU A 268 38.59 -16.10 -29.34
CA LEU A 268 37.69 -16.28 -28.21
C LEU A 268 38.24 -15.51 -26.99
N SER A 269 37.38 -14.72 -26.36
CA SER A 269 37.66 -13.98 -25.13
C SER A 269 36.63 -14.33 -24.07
N GLY A 270 37.03 -14.38 -22.80
CA GLY A 270 36.13 -14.68 -21.69
C GLY A 270 36.85 -14.59 -20.33
N GLY A 271 36.10 -14.80 -19.26
CA GLY A 271 36.58 -14.72 -17.88
C GLY A 271 36.00 -13.54 -17.09
N ARG A 272 36.35 -13.45 -15.80
CA ARG A 272 35.76 -12.46 -14.89
C ARG A 272 36.29 -11.05 -15.16
N LEU A 273 35.40 -10.16 -15.62
CA LEU A 273 35.67 -8.73 -15.71
C LEU A 273 36.02 -8.15 -14.33
N LYS A 274 37.06 -7.31 -14.28
CA LYS A 274 37.42 -6.53 -13.08
C LYS A 274 37.16 -5.06 -13.35
N GLY A 275 36.17 -4.48 -12.67
CA GLY A 275 35.85 -3.05 -12.79
C GLY A 275 35.21 -2.62 -14.12
N GLY A 276 34.49 -3.53 -14.78
CA GLY A 276 33.69 -3.29 -15.99
C GLY A 276 32.64 -4.40 -16.15
N GLY A 277 31.61 -4.18 -16.97
CA GLY A 277 30.44 -5.07 -17.07
C GLY A 277 29.25 -4.64 -16.18
N GLU A 278 29.38 -3.54 -15.45
CA GLU A 278 28.34 -3.00 -14.55
C GLU A 278 27.77 -1.65 -15.04
N THR A 279 28.32 -1.07 -16.11
CA THR A 279 28.01 0.30 -16.59
C THR A 279 26.55 0.45 -17.03
N LEU A 280 26.03 -0.53 -17.77
CA LEU A 280 24.63 -0.61 -18.20
C LEU A 280 23.74 -1.12 -17.06
N LEU A 281 24.24 -2.02 -16.21
CA LEU A 281 23.52 -2.55 -15.04
C LEU A 281 23.18 -1.44 -14.04
N LEU A 282 24.15 -0.59 -13.67
CA LEU A 282 23.96 0.55 -12.77
C LEU A 282 22.97 1.57 -13.35
N ARG A 283 23.04 1.82 -14.66
CA ARG A 283 22.09 2.70 -15.36
C ARG A 283 20.69 2.13 -15.41
N ARG A 284 20.54 0.83 -15.69
CA ARG A 284 19.23 0.16 -15.63
C ARG A 284 18.68 0.23 -14.20
N ARG A 285 19.49 -0.12 -13.20
CA ARG A 285 19.09 -0.07 -11.78
C ARG A 285 18.62 1.33 -11.36
N LEU A 286 19.25 2.40 -11.83
CA LEU A 286 18.77 3.77 -11.61
C LEU A 286 17.38 4.00 -12.23
N GLY A 287 17.15 3.58 -13.47
CA GLY A 287 15.83 3.70 -14.13
C GLY A 287 14.74 2.83 -13.49
N ASP A 288 15.11 1.63 -13.02
CA ASP A 288 14.22 0.75 -12.25
C ASP A 288 13.81 1.44 -10.93
N LEU A 289 14.76 2.07 -10.22
CA LEU A 289 14.50 2.84 -8.99
C LEU A 289 13.66 4.10 -9.25
N GLU A 290 13.91 4.83 -10.34
CA GLU A 290 13.08 5.98 -10.74
C GLU A 290 11.63 5.55 -11.02
N THR A 291 11.43 4.39 -11.65
CA THR A 291 10.11 3.79 -11.88
C THR A 291 9.46 3.32 -10.57
N GLU A 292 10.23 2.69 -9.68
CA GLU A 292 9.78 2.26 -8.34
C GLU A 292 9.32 3.47 -7.51
N GLN A 293 10.03 4.60 -7.58
CA GLN A 293 9.63 5.85 -6.91
C GLN A 293 8.29 6.39 -7.43
N GLU A 294 8.07 6.37 -8.75
CA GLU A 294 6.78 6.80 -9.31
C GLU A 294 5.62 5.91 -8.86
N GLN A 295 5.84 4.60 -8.75
CA GLN A 295 4.84 3.65 -8.27
C GLN A 295 4.53 3.87 -6.78
N LEU A 296 5.57 3.94 -5.94
CA LEU A 296 5.45 4.21 -4.51
C LEU A 296 4.77 5.56 -4.24
N ALA A 297 5.06 6.61 -5.02
CA ALA A 297 4.42 7.91 -4.89
C ALA A 297 2.90 7.84 -5.19
N ARG A 298 2.49 7.04 -6.18
CA ARG A 298 1.07 6.81 -6.51
C ARG A 298 0.36 6.02 -5.40
N GLU A 299 0.99 4.97 -4.87
CA GLU A 299 0.45 4.18 -3.75
C GLU A 299 0.32 5.01 -2.46
N ILE A 300 1.35 5.79 -2.12
CA ILE A 300 1.33 6.70 -0.97
C ILE A 300 0.17 7.69 -1.08
N LYS A 301 -0.01 8.33 -2.26
CA LYS A 301 -1.11 9.27 -2.49
C LYS A 301 -2.48 8.62 -2.34
N ALA A 302 -2.67 7.43 -2.92
CA ALA A 302 -3.93 6.69 -2.82
C ALA A 302 -4.27 6.30 -1.36
N LEU A 303 -3.27 5.95 -0.56
CA LEU A 303 -3.44 5.66 0.87
C LEU A 303 -3.69 6.92 1.71
N GLU A 304 -3.08 8.04 1.37
CA GLU A 304 -3.36 9.34 2.01
C GLU A 304 -4.80 9.80 1.72
N GLU A 305 -5.28 9.65 0.48
CA GLU A 305 -6.67 9.91 0.07
C GLU A 305 -7.64 8.97 0.79
N ALA A 306 -7.33 7.66 0.88
CA ALA A 306 -8.12 6.70 1.64
C ALA A 306 -8.21 7.07 3.13
N LEU A 307 -7.07 7.41 3.76
CA LEU A 307 -7.00 7.81 5.17
C LEU A 307 -7.73 9.12 5.48
N ALA A 308 -7.80 10.05 4.52
CA ALA A 308 -8.57 11.28 4.65
C ALA A 308 -10.09 11.05 4.77
N SER A 309 -10.60 9.92 4.26
CA SER A 309 -12.02 9.54 4.40
C SER A 309 -12.40 9.04 5.80
N PHE A 310 -11.44 8.64 6.64
CA PHE A 310 -11.72 8.10 7.97
C PHE A 310 -12.04 9.20 8.99
N LEU A 311 -13.10 8.96 9.77
CA LEU A 311 -13.56 9.85 10.83
C LEU A 311 -12.49 10.12 11.91
N PRO A 312 -12.56 11.28 12.59
CA PRO A 312 -11.64 11.61 13.68
C PRO A 312 -11.89 10.75 14.92
N HIS A 313 -10.79 10.40 15.62
CA HIS A 313 -10.77 9.60 16.86
C HIS A 313 -11.81 10.00 17.93
N ARG A 314 -12.19 11.28 18.01
CA ARG A 314 -13.14 11.78 19.02
C ARG A 314 -14.48 11.05 19.03
N ARG A 315 -15.01 10.67 17.86
CA ARG A 315 -16.30 9.95 17.77
C ARG A 315 -16.27 8.57 18.43
N LEU A 316 -15.11 7.90 18.44
CA LEU A 316 -14.97 6.61 19.13
C LEU A 316 -15.01 6.80 20.65
N GLU A 317 -14.31 7.80 21.17
CA GLU A 317 -14.29 8.10 22.61
C GLU A 317 -15.65 8.60 23.11
N GLU A 318 -16.36 9.39 22.30
CA GLU A 318 -17.76 9.80 22.55
C GLU A 318 -18.70 8.58 22.63
N ALA A 319 -18.61 7.64 21.68
CA ALA A 319 -19.42 6.41 21.69
C ALA A 319 -19.11 5.52 22.90
N ARG A 320 -17.83 5.37 23.26
CA ARG A 320 -17.39 4.64 24.47
C ARG A 320 -17.96 5.25 25.75
N ALA A 321 -17.94 6.58 25.86
CA ALA A 321 -18.49 7.29 27.01
C ALA A 321 -20.02 7.11 27.12
N GLN A 322 -20.74 7.15 25.99
CA GLN A 322 -22.19 6.91 25.95
C GLN A 322 -22.56 5.48 26.38
N VAL A 323 -21.88 4.46 25.84
CA VAL A 323 -22.06 3.06 26.26
C VAL A 323 -21.79 2.89 27.76
N GLY A 324 -20.71 3.47 28.28
CA GLY A 324 -20.39 3.43 29.71
C GLY A 324 -21.47 4.08 30.59
N ALA A 325 -22.03 5.20 30.17
CA ALA A 325 -23.10 5.89 30.88
C ALA A 325 -24.42 5.08 30.90
N LEU A 326 -24.80 4.46 29.78
CA LEU A 326 -25.98 3.59 29.70
C LEU A 326 -25.81 2.34 30.58
N GLN A 327 -24.65 1.69 30.54
CA GLN A 327 -24.33 0.57 31.43
C GLN A 327 -24.36 0.95 32.91
N ALA A 328 -23.95 2.18 33.27
CA ALA A 328 -24.03 2.67 34.64
C ALA A 328 -25.48 2.86 35.10
N ARG A 329 -26.35 3.44 34.25
CA ARG A 329 -27.80 3.58 34.55
C ARG A 329 -28.48 2.23 34.73
N LEU A 330 -28.18 1.24 33.89
CA LEU A 330 -28.75 -0.12 33.97
C LEU A 330 -28.29 -0.93 35.19
N ARG A 331 -27.24 -0.51 35.89
CA ARG A 331 -26.78 -1.13 37.16
C ARG A 331 -27.53 -0.62 38.39
N SER A 332 -28.33 0.45 38.27
CA SER A 332 -29.14 0.95 39.38
C SER A 332 -30.26 -0.04 39.71
N PRO A 333 -30.53 -0.32 41.01
CA PRO A 333 -31.62 -1.20 41.40
C PRO A 333 -32.99 -0.58 41.06
N LEU A 334 -33.98 -1.43 40.80
CA LEU A 334 -35.38 -1.03 40.64
C LEU A 334 -35.97 -0.57 42.01
N PRO A 335 -36.93 0.38 42.01
CA PRO A 335 -37.54 0.93 43.23
C PRO A 335 -38.48 -0.02 43.99
#